data_AF-A0A0D0TSB1-F1
#
_entry.id   AF-A0A0D0TSB1-F1
#
_cell.length_a   1.000
_cell.length_b   1.000
_cell.length_c   1.000
_cell.angle_alpha   90.00
_cell.angle_beta   90.00
_cell.angle_gamma   90.00
#
_symmetry.space_group_name_H-M   'P 1'
#
loop_
_entity.id
_entity.type
_entity.pdbx_description
1 polymer ?
#
loop_
_entity_poly.entity_id
_entity_poly.type
_entity_poly.pdbx_seq_one_letter_code
_entity_poly.pdbx_strand_id
1 'polypeptide(L)'
;MQSKFGNFMNKAQAALKEGQTMATQGGSNLIHSFSLPGESQKAAHILRGFLADPAHPATALNSIPKAVLQRAKGLAVFTIIKAGFVFSGKAGSGLVVARLPDGSWSAPSCIATAGVGWGLQIGADLTEVVIVLNSDEAVKAFSRGGNITIGGGISAAAGPIGTGGQVAASLANPAPMFSYSRSKGLFAGLTLDGTILVERKDANRNFYGSSISSADILAGQVPAPEIASEMYDIIEGKLDLSGSNAIKIEKDIEKPPWRNR
;
A
#
# COMPACT_ATOMS: atom_id res chain seq x y z
N MET A 1 21.71 -9.22 -24.19
CA MET A 1 20.50 -8.73 -23.48
C MET A 1 20.46 -9.13 -22.00
N GLN A 2 20.95 -10.31 -21.61
CA GLN A 2 20.99 -10.78 -20.20
C GLN A 2 21.84 -9.92 -19.24
N SER A 3 22.93 -9.28 -19.69
CA SER A 3 23.85 -8.54 -18.80
C SER A 3 23.30 -7.20 -18.27
N LYS A 4 22.39 -6.54 -19.00
CA LYS A 4 21.80 -5.26 -18.57
C LYS A 4 20.74 -5.45 -17.47
N PHE A 5 19.99 -6.55 -17.52
CA PHE A 5 18.98 -6.90 -16.49
C PHE A 5 19.64 -7.35 -15.18
N GLY A 6 20.72 -8.15 -15.25
CA GLY A 6 21.49 -8.53 -14.06
C GLY A 6 22.10 -7.32 -13.35
N ASN A 7 22.66 -6.37 -14.09
CA ASN A 7 23.17 -5.12 -13.53
C ASN A 7 22.07 -4.24 -12.92
N PHE A 8 20.87 -4.24 -13.50
CA PHE A 8 19.72 -3.53 -12.93
C PHE A 8 19.29 -4.15 -11.59
N MET A 9 19.16 -5.48 -11.52
CA MET A 9 18.76 -6.17 -10.29
C MET A 9 19.79 -5.98 -9.16
N ASN A 10 21.08 -6.04 -9.48
CA ASN A 10 22.13 -5.78 -8.49
C ASN A 10 22.11 -4.34 -7.99
N LYS A 11 21.85 -3.36 -8.87
CA LYS A 11 21.71 -1.95 -8.47
C LYS A 11 20.44 -1.68 -7.68
N ALA A 12 19.33 -2.34 -8.03
CA ALA A 12 18.07 -2.26 -7.28
C ALA A 12 18.24 -2.85 -5.87
N GLN A 13 18.90 -4.01 -5.75
CA GLN A 13 19.23 -4.61 -4.45
C GLN A 13 20.21 -3.75 -3.65
N ALA A 14 21.21 -3.14 -4.29
CA ALA A 14 22.14 -2.23 -3.64
C ALA A 14 21.44 -0.95 -3.15
N ALA A 15 20.58 -0.33 -3.96
CA ALA A 15 19.80 0.84 -3.57
C ALA A 15 18.80 0.54 -2.43
N LEU A 16 18.20 -0.66 -2.44
CA LEU A 16 17.38 -1.13 -1.32
C LEU A 16 18.20 -1.32 -0.04
N LYS A 17 19.42 -1.86 -0.15
CA LYS A 17 20.33 -2.07 0.99
C LYS A 17 20.92 -0.75 1.52
N GLU A 18 21.25 0.19 0.64
CA GLU A 18 21.69 1.54 1.02
C GLU A 18 20.55 2.33 1.66
N GLY A 19 19.32 2.24 1.12
CA GLY A 19 18.13 2.80 1.75
C GLY A 19 17.86 2.23 3.14
N GLN A 20 18.10 0.93 3.35
CA GLN A 20 18.04 0.30 4.69
C GLN A 20 19.14 0.84 5.62
N THR A 21 20.36 1.03 5.12
CA THR A 21 21.51 1.51 5.93
C THR A 21 21.36 2.99 6.30
N MET A 22 20.77 3.80 5.41
CA MET A 22 20.44 5.20 5.67
C MET A 22 19.26 5.34 6.64
N ALA A 23 18.26 4.45 6.58
CA ALA A 23 17.16 4.40 7.54
C ALA A 23 17.64 4.07 8.97
N THR A 24 18.73 3.30 9.12
CA THR A 24 19.34 3.05 10.43
C THR A 24 20.12 4.23 11.02
N GLN A 25 20.53 5.23 10.21
CA GLN A 25 21.29 6.40 10.68
C GLN A 25 20.43 7.65 10.95
N GLY A 26 19.26 7.76 10.32
CA GLY A 26 18.36 8.90 10.50
C GLY A 26 17.25 8.63 11.51
N GLY A 27 17.43 9.02 12.77
CA GLY A 27 16.37 9.25 13.77
C GLY A 27 15.41 8.09 14.09
N SER A 28 15.21 7.81 15.37
CA SER A 28 14.23 6.85 15.91
C SER A 28 12.81 6.95 15.29
N ASN A 29 12.40 8.14 14.82
CA ASN A 29 11.12 8.36 14.13
C ASN A 29 11.04 7.79 12.70
N LEU A 30 12.13 7.71 11.93
CA LEU A 30 12.09 7.10 10.58
C LEU A 30 12.13 5.58 10.64
N ILE A 31 12.82 5.01 11.64
CA ILE A 31 12.87 3.55 11.86
C ILE A 31 11.46 3.00 12.20
N HIS A 32 10.65 3.77 12.92
CA HIS A 32 9.26 3.41 13.22
C HIS A 32 8.39 3.35 11.97
N SER A 33 8.55 4.28 11.03
CA SER A 33 7.78 4.38 9.77
C SER A 33 7.88 3.16 8.87
N PHE A 34 8.99 2.43 8.97
CA PHE A 34 9.30 1.24 8.18
C PHE A 34 9.19 -0.06 9.00
N SER A 35 8.64 -0.01 10.20
CA SER A 35 8.35 -1.20 11.02
C SER A 35 6.94 -1.71 10.74
N LEU A 36 6.63 -2.97 11.05
CA LEU A 36 5.25 -3.49 10.89
C LEU A 36 4.20 -2.66 11.66
N PRO A 37 4.43 -2.23 12.91
CA PRO A 37 3.57 -1.27 13.59
C PRO A 37 3.34 0.02 12.80
N GLY A 38 4.40 0.68 12.33
CA GLY A 38 4.29 1.93 11.59
C GLY A 38 3.62 1.77 10.22
N GLU A 39 3.89 0.67 9.53
CA GLU A 39 3.23 0.31 8.27
C GLU A 39 1.73 0.03 8.50
N SER A 40 1.36 -0.59 9.64
CA SER A 40 -0.04 -0.84 10.01
C SER A 40 -0.81 0.46 10.27
N GLN A 41 -0.20 1.37 11.03
CA GLN A 41 -0.78 2.69 11.29
C GLN A 41 -0.93 3.52 10.00
N LYS A 42 0.11 3.50 9.15
CA LYS A 42 0.08 4.18 7.84
C LYS A 42 -0.98 3.58 6.92
N ALA A 43 -1.13 2.25 6.90
CA ALA A 43 -2.17 1.59 6.11
C ALA A 43 -3.58 1.97 6.60
N ALA A 44 -3.82 2.01 7.91
CA ALA A 44 -5.07 2.49 8.47
C ALA A 44 -5.35 3.96 8.08
N HIS A 45 -4.34 4.84 8.14
CA HIS A 45 -4.48 6.23 7.69
C HIS A 45 -4.86 6.33 6.20
N ILE A 46 -4.17 5.58 5.34
CA ILE A 46 -4.43 5.57 3.89
C ILE A 46 -5.84 5.07 3.61
N LEU A 47 -6.22 3.92 4.17
CA LEU A 47 -7.54 3.31 3.96
C LEU A 47 -8.66 4.25 4.38
N ARG A 48 -8.52 4.93 5.53
CA ARG A 48 -9.47 5.97 5.98
C ARG A 48 -9.68 7.04 4.93
N GLY A 49 -8.60 7.55 4.33
CA GLY A 49 -8.71 8.56 3.30
C GLY A 49 -9.39 8.06 2.01
N PHE A 50 -9.39 6.75 1.76
CA PHE A 50 -10.10 6.13 0.65
C PHE A 50 -11.55 5.74 0.97
N LEU A 51 -12.06 6.04 2.16
CA LEU A 51 -13.48 5.91 2.46
C LEU A 51 -14.24 7.16 2.03
N ALA A 52 -15.49 6.95 1.57
CA ALA A 52 -16.40 8.07 1.33
C ALA A 52 -16.79 8.69 2.65
N ASP A 53 -16.66 10.01 2.76
CA ASP A 53 -17.16 10.79 3.89
C ASP A 53 -18.62 11.19 3.62
N PRO A 54 -19.59 10.71 4.43
CA PRO A 54 -20.99 11.11 4.30
C PRO A 54 -21.21 12.62 4.44
N ALA A 55 -20.37 13.31 5.21
CA ALA A 55 -20.43 14.77 5.38
C ALA A 55 -19.89 15.53 4.16
N HIS A 56 -19.08 14.88 3.31
CA HIS A 56 -18.50 15.47 2.11
C HIS A 56 -18.71 14.55 0.89
N PRO A 57 -19.91 14.58 0.26
CA PRO A 57 -20.28 13.67 -0.84
C PRO A 57 -19.32 13.68 -2.04
N ALA A 58 -18.58 14.77 -2.27
CA ALA A 58 -17.56 14.85 -3.31
C ALA A 58 -16.41 13.83 -3.14
N THR A 59 -16.16 13.36 -1.92
CA THR A 59 -15.14 12.35 -1.62
C THR A 59 -15.49 10.97 -2.20
N ALA A 60 -16.78 10.69 -2.43
CA ALA A 60 -17.24 9.40 -2.94
C ALA A 60 -16.64 9.04 -4.31
N LEU A 61 -16.32 10.04 -5.14
CA LEU A 61 -15.70 9.86 -6.45
C LEU A 61 -14.24 9.38 -6.38
N ASN A 62 -13.58 9.58 -5.24
CA ASN A 62 -12.19 9.16 -5.00
C ASN A 62 -12.10 8.06 -3.93
N SER A 63 -13.24 7.44 -3.59
CA SER A 63 -13.35 6.43 -2.56
C SER A 63 -13.42 5.01 -3.13
N ILE A 64 -12.99 4.04 -2.34
CA ILE A 64 -13.17 2.62 -2.63
C ILE A 64 -14.60 2.26 -2.20
N PRO A 65 -15.47 1.76 -3.12
CA PRO A 65 -16.81 1.35 -2.74
C PRO A 65 -16.77 0.28 -1.64
N LYS A 66 -17.63 0.40 -0.63
CA LYS A 66 -17.73 -0.58 0.48
C LYS A 66 -17.87 -2.02 -0.03
N ALA A 67 -18.63 -2.23 -1.10
CA ALA A 67 -18.84 -3.52 -1.73
C ALA A 67 -17.56 -4.14 -2.34
N VAL A 68 -16.58 -3.31 -2.71
CA VAL A 68 -15.26 -3.75 -3.18
C VAL A 68 -14.44 -4.26 -1.99
N LEU A 69 -14.36 -3.49 -0.89
CA LEU A 69 -13.65 -3.90 0.33
C LEU A 69 -14.25 -5.18 0.96
N GLN A 70 -15.58 -5.29 0.99
CA GLN A 70 -16.27 -6.47 1.52
C GLN A 70 -16.03 -7.76 0.73
N ARG A 71 -15.79 -7.65 -0.58
CA ARG A 71 -15.50 -8.80 -1.46
C ARG A 71 -14.00 -9.09 -1.61
N ALA A 72 -13.14 -8.20 -1.12
CA ALA A 72 -11.70 -8.32 -1.25
C ALA A 72 -11.19 -9.63 -0.63
N LYS A 73 -10.32 -10.33 -1.37
CA LYS A 73 -9.55 -11.47 -0.90
C LYS A 73 -8.23 -11.07 -0.28
N GLY A 74 -7.76 -9.86 -0.58
CA GLY A 74 -6.61 -9.26 0.06
C GLY A 74 -6.50 -7.78 -0.27
N LEU A 75 -5.70 -7.08 0.50
CA LEU A 75 -5.38 -5.67 0.28
C LEU A 75 -3.88 -5.48 0.37
N ALA A 76 -3.30 -4.77 -0.59
CA ALA A 76 -1.96 -4.20 -0.47
C ALA A 76 -2.08 -2.69 -0.33
N VAL A 77 -1.52 -2.13 0.73
CA VAL A 77 -1.61 -0.70 1.06
C VAL A 77 -0.21 -0.16 1.26
N PHE A 78 0.18 0.82 0.45
CA PHE A 78 1.56 1.30 0.44
C PHE A 78 1.67 2.73 -0.08
N THR A 79 2.77 3.39 0.25
CA THR A 79 3.15 4.69 -0.30
C THR A 79 4.30 4.55 -1.27
N ILE A 80 4.30 5.33 -2.34
CA ILE A 80 5.38 5.44 -3.32
C ILE A 80 5.84 6.89 -3.37
N ILE A 81 7.13 7.13 -3.21
CA ILE A 81 7.77 8.39 -3.60
C ILE A 81 8.29 8.19 -5.02
N LYS A 82 7.88 9.06 -5.94
CA LYS A 82 8.37 9.09 -7.32
C LYS A 82 8.96 10.46 -7.62
N ALA A 83 10.09 10.47 -8.32
CA ALA A 83 10.74 11.68 -8.78
C ALA A 83 11.50 11.42 -10.08
N GLY A 84 11.54 12.41 -10.97
CA GLY A 84 12.36 12.28 -12.18
C GLY A 84 12.19 13.39 -13.21
N PHE A 85 13.14 13.44 -14.14
CA PHE A 85 13.12 14.24 -15.36
C PHE A 85 13.62 13.38 -16.52
N VAL A 86 12.75 13.08 -17.49
CA VAL A 86 12.95 12.08 -18.56
C VAL A 86 13.09 10.64 -18.05
N PHE A 87 13.92 10.40 -17.04
CA PHE A 87 14.01 9.18 -16.27
C PHE A 87 13.46 9.41 -14.86
N SER A 88 12.75 8.42 -14.30
CA SER A 88 12.32 8.42 -12.89
C SER A 88 12.89 7.27 -12.10
N GLY A 89 13.07 7.53 -10.81
CA GLY A 89 13.12 6.51 -9.77
C GLY A 89 11.84 6.56 -8.94
N LYS A 90 11.46 5.40 -8.42
CA LYS A 90 10.42 5.30 -7.40
C LYS A 90 10.79 4.30 -6.32
N ALA A 91 10.43 4.60 -5.08
CA ALA A 91 10.65 3.75 -3.93
C ALA A 91 9.52 3.93 -2.91
N GLY A 92 9.24 2.89 -2.15
CA GLY A 92 8.13 2.91 -1.23
C GLY A 92 8.04 1.68 -0.34
N SER A 93 7.11 1.72 0.60
CA SER A 93 6.85 0.65 1.54
C SER A 93 5.38 0.62 1.95
N GLY A 94 4.98 -0.53 2.46
CA GLY A 94 3.62 -0.78 2.90
C GLY A 94 3.47 -2.16 3.51
N LEU A 95 2.24 -2.65 3.48
CA LEU A 95 1.91 -4.01 3.90
C LEU A 95 0.89 -4.65 2.96
N VAL A 96 0.71 -5.95 3.17
CA VAL A 96 -0.35 -6.76 2.55
C VAL A 96 -1.08 -7.52 3.64
N VAL A 97 -2.40 -7.66 3.51
CA VAL A 97 -3.24 -8.58 4.28
C VAL A 97 -4.09 -9.42 3.35
N ALA A 98 -4.44 -10.62 3.78
CA ALA A 98 -5.28 -11.55 3.04
C ALA A 98 -6.48 -11.98 3.88
N ARG A 99 -7.60 -12.23 3.22
CA ARG A 99 -8.78 -12.82 3.84
C ARG A 99 -8.57 -14.34 3.88
N LEU A 100 -8.68 -14.91 5.07
CA LEU A 100 -8.53 -16.33 5.32
C LEU A 100 -9.81 -17.11 4.93
N PRO A 101 -9.73 -18.45 4.78
CA PRO A 101 -10.90 -19.27 4.43
C PRO A 101 -12.07 -19.17 5.41
N ASP A 102 -11.78 -18.89 6.69
CA ASP A 102 -12.79 -18.67 7.73
C ASP A 102 -13.44 -17.27 7.68
N GLY A 103 -12.99 -16.41 6.76
CA GLY A 103 -13.48 -15.05 6.57
C GLY A 103 -12.79 -14.00 7.44
N SER A 104 -11.89 -14.40 8.35
CA SER A 104 -11.04 -13.49 9.13
C SER A 104 -9.91 -12.91 8.27
N TRP A 105 -9.21 -11.89 8.79
CA TRP A 105 -8.03 -11.34 8.14
C TRP A 105 -6.75 -11.96 8.71
N SER A 106 -5.81 -12.28 7.83
CA SER A 106 -4.47 -12.70 8.22
C SER A 106 -3.67 -11.55 8.84
N ALA A 107 -2.57 -11.90 9.51
CA ALA A 107 -1.61 -10.91 9.98
C ALA A 107 -0.99 -10.13 8.80
N PRO A 108 -0.56 -8.87 8.99
CA PRO A 108 -0.02 -8.07 7.90
C PRO A 108 1.41 -8.49 7.56
N SER A 109 1.76 -8.53 6.28
CA SER A 109 3.13 -8.74 5.83
C SER A 109 3.70 -7.47 5.21
N CYS A 110 4.85 -7.00 5.72
CA CYS A 110 5.51 -5.82 5.20
C CYS A 110 6.08 -6.05 3.81
N ILE A 111 5.94 -5.03 2.95
CA ILE A 111 6.44 -5.01 1.59
C ILE A 111 7.25 -3.74 1.32
N ALA A 112 8.15 -3.83 0.36
CA ALA A 112 8.84 -2.71 -0.25
C ALA A 112 8.55 -2.69 -1.74
N THR A 113 8.48 -1.49 -2.29
CA THR A 113 8.36 -1.27 -3.73
C THR A 113 9.51 -0.42 -4.22
N ALA A 114 10.05 -0.79 -5.36
CA ALA A 114 11.06 0.01 -6.06
C ALA A 114 10.79 -0.05 -7.56
N GLY A 115 11.22 0.96 -8.28
CA GLY A 115 11.01 0.98 -9.71
C GLY A 115 11.78 2.08 -10.40
N VAL A 116 11.83 1.95 -11.71
CA VAL A 116 12.37 2.98 -12.60
C VAL A 116 11.39 3.19 -13.74
N GLY A 117 11.34 4.41 -14.22
CA GLY A 117 10.52 4.79 -15.34
C GLY A 117 11.28 5.62 -16.34
N TRP A 118 10.73 5.69 -17.53
CA TRP A 118 11.18 6.60 -18.58
C TRP A 118 9.97 7.17 -19.30
N GLY A 119 10.03 8.45 -19.66
CA GLY A 119 8.98 9.11 -20.41
C GLY A 119 9.09 10.62 -20.43
N LEU A 120 8.09 11.27 -21.03
CA LEU A 120 7.97 12.73 -21.04
C LEU A 120 7.44 13.17 -19.68
N GLN A 121 8.33 13.25 -18.69
CA GLN A 121 7.99 13.53 -17.31
C GLN A 121 8.93 14.51 -16.63
N ILE A 122 8.37 15.30 -15.71
CA ILE A 122 9.11 16.14 -14.77
C ILE A 122 8.36 16.21 -13.44
N GLY A 123 9.11 16.11 -12.35
CA GLY A 123 8.62 16.48 -11.02
C GLY A 123 8.80 15.40 -9.97
N ALA A 124 8.06 15.54 -8.87
CA ALA A 124 8.06 14.61 -7.76
C ALA A 124 6.71 14.58 -7.05
N ASP A 125 6.30 13.38 -6.63
CA ASP A 125 5.05 13.13 -5.94
C ASP A 125 5.17 11.98 -4.93
N LEU A 126 4.34 12.08 -3.89
CA LEU A 126 4.03 11.00 -2.96
C LEU A 126 2.66 10.44 -3.35
N THR A 127 2.62 9.17 -3.72
CA THR A 127 1.40 8.47 -4.07
C THR A 127 1.03 7.44 -2.99
N GLU A 128 -0.17 7.56 -2.44
CA GLU A 128 -0.81 6.53 -1.63
C GLU A 128 -1.54 5.56 -2.57
N VAL A 129 -1.31 4.24 -2.41
CA VAL A 129 -1.88 3.20 -3.25
C VAL A 129 -2.60 2.15 -2.40
N VAL A 130 -3.81 1.78 -2.83
CA VAL A 130 -4.54 0.61 -2.36
C VAL A 130 -4.79 -0.31 -3.55
N ILE A 131 -4.23 -1.51 -3.50
CA ILE A 131 -4.55 -2.58 -4.45
C ILE A 131 -5.49 -3.55 -3.76
N VAL A 132 -6.67 -3.73 -4.35
CA VAL A 132 -7.66 -4.73 -3.94
C VAL A 132 -7.43 -5.99 -4.73
N LEU A 133 -7.14 -7.09 -4.03
CA LEU A 133 -6.93 -8.41 -4.61
C LEU A 133 -8.27 -9.15 -4.60
N ASN A 134 -8.81 -9.48 -5.77
CA ASN A 134 -10.18 -10.01 -5.91
C ASN A 134 -10.23 -11.55 -5.95
N SER A 135 -9.08 -12.23 -6.00
CA SER A 135 -8.99 -13.69 -6.01
C SER A 135 -7.83 -14.22 -5.15
N ASP A 136 -7.93 -15.48 -4.72
CA ASP A 136 -6.87 -16.13 -3.94
C ASP A 136 -5.60 -16.32 -4.77
N GLU A 137 -5.73 -16.45 -6.09
CA GLU A 137 -4.60 -16.47 -7.04
C GLU A 137 -3.90 -15.12 -7.08
N ALA A 138 -4.65 -14.01 -7.07
CA ALA A 138 -4.08 -12.66 -7.01
C ALA A 138 -3.33 -12.44 -5.69
N VAL A 139 -3.89 -12.90 -4.57
CA VAL A 139 -3.18 -12.93 -3.26
C VAL A 139 -1.89 -13.73 -3.38
N LYS A 140 -1.95 -14.99 -3.79
CA LYS A 140 -0.76 -15.86 -3.92
C LYS A 140 0.29 -15.31 -4.88
N ALA A 141 -0.13 -14.67 -5.97
CA ALA A 141 0.78 -14.04 -6.92
C ALA A 141 1.48 -12.84 -6.29
N PHE A 142 0.75 -12.01 -5.54
CA PHE A 142 1.29 -10.87 -4.81
C PHE A 142 2.23 -11.31 -3.68
N SER A 143 1.84 -12.33 -2.89
CA SER A 143 2.60 -12.85 -1.74
C SER A 143 3.95 -13.46 -2.10
N ARG A 144 4.09 -14.00 -3.32
CA ARG A 144 5.33 -14.62 -3.80
C ARG A 144 6.36 -13.62 -4.29
N GLY A 145 6.01 -12.33 -4.33
CA GLY A 145 6.83 -11.27 -4.89
C GLY A 145 6.93 -11.34 -6.42
N GLY A 146 7.28 -10.22 -7.05
CA GLY A 146 7.40 -10.16 -8.51
C GLY A 146 7.35 -8.76 -9.08
N ASN A 147 7.52 -8.68 -10.40
CA ASN A 147 7.36 -7.43 -11.15
C ASN A 147 5.87 -7.10 -11.27
N ILE A 148 5.37 -6.17 -10.45
CA ILE A 148 4.03 -5.60 -10.64
C ILE A 148 4.19 -4.39 -11.55
N THR A 149 4.14 -4.64 -12.84
CA THR A 149 4.13 -3.59 -13.86
C THR A 149 2.68 -3.25 -14.17
N ILE A 150 2.31 -1.98 -14.02
CA ILE A 150 1.09 -1.44 -14.62
C ILE A 150 1.30 -1.53 -16.14
N GLY A 151 0.84 -2.63 -16.75
CA GLY A 151 0.95 -2.91 -18.18
C GLY A 151 1.83 -4.09 -18.63
N GLY A 152 2.32 -5.01 -17.77
CA GLY A 152 3.23 -6.06 -18.30
C GLY A 152 3.64 -7.29 -17.47
N GLY A 153 2.91 -7.73 -16.43
CA GLY A 153 3.22 -9.02 -15.78
C GLY A 153 2.15 -9.47 -14.80
N ILE A 154 1.71 -8.56 -13.95
CA ILE A 154 0.52 -8.65 -13.09
C ILE A 154 -0.09 -7.24 -13.14
N SER A 155 -1.11 -7.02 -13.97
CA SER A 155 -1.69 -5.68 -14.18
C SER A 155 -2.93 -5.48 -13.30
N ALA A 156 -2.92 -4.44 -12.48
CA ALA A 156 -4.12 -3.99 -11.77
C ALA A 156 -4.94 -3.06 -12.69
N ALA A 157 -6.25 -3.27 -12.75
CA ALA A 157 -7.16 -2.35 -13.43
C ALA A 157 -7.52 -1.19 -12.49
N ALA A 158 -7.87 -0.02 -13.04
CA ALA A 158 -8.51 1.01 -12.22
C ALA A 158 -9.80 0.45 -11.62
N GLY A 159 -10.00 0.61 -10.31
CA GLY A 159 -11.18 0.10 -9.64
C GLY A 159 -12.44 0.92 -9.92
N PRO A 160 -13.64 0.34 -9.77
CA PRO A 160 -14.88 1.09 -9.89
C PRO A 160 -15.00 2.12 -8.76
N ILE A 161 -15.61 3.27 -9.06
CA ILE A 161 -15.89 4.36 -8.12
C ILE A 161 -17.39 4.67 -8.09
N GLY A 162 -17.84 5.33 -7.02
CA GLY A 162 -19.26 5.70 -6.86
C GLY A 162 -20.15 4.56 -6.35
N THR A 163 -21.42 4.57 -6.74
CA THR A 163 -22.45 3.63 -6.25
C THR A 163 -23.34 3.12 -7.40
N GLY A 164 -24.13 2.08 -7.14
CA GLY A 164 -25.15 1.59 -8.08
C GLY A 164 -24.65 0.59 -9.12
N GLY A 165 -25.30 0.59 -10.30
CA GLY A 165 -25.19 -0.47 -11.31
C GLY A 165 -23.79 -0.66 -11.91
N GLN A 166 -23.01 0.41 -12.07
CA GLN A 166 -21.63 0.34 -12.59
C GLN A 166 -20.73 -0.47 -11.66
N VAL A 167 -20.79 -0.19 -10.36
CA VAL A 167 -20.04 -0.96 -9.34
C VAL A 167 -20.50 -2.41 -9.32
N ALA A 168 -21.82 -2.66 -9.38
CA ALA A 168 -22.36 -4.01 -9.40
C ALA A 168 -21.88 -4.82 -10.61
N ALA A 169 -21.84 -4.22 -11.80
CA ALA A 169 -21.34 -4.87 -13.01
C ALA A 169 -19.84 -5.20 -12.91
N SER A 170 -19.02 -4.27 -12.43
CA SER A 170 -17.58 -4.52 -12.20
C SER A 170 -17.33 -5.61 -11.15
N LEU A 171 -18.21 -5.76 -10.16
CA LEU A 171 -18.11 -6.81 -9.14
C LEU A 171 -18.66 -8.16 -9.59
N ALA A 172 -19.49 -8.21 -10.63
CA ALA A 172 -20.00 -9.46 -11.19
C ALA A 172 -18.92 -10.22 -11.98
N ASN A 173 -18.02 -9.50 -12.65
CA ASN A 173 -16.85 -10.06 -13.30
C ASN A 173 -15.61 -9.19 -13.00
N PRO A 174 -15.05 -9.30 -11.79
CA PRO A 174 -13.97 -8.43 -11.36
C PRO A 174 -12.67 -8.74 -12.07
N ALA A 175 -11.90 -7.69 -12.38
CA ALA A 175 -10.49 -7.86 -12.73
C ALA A 175 -9.76 -8.56 -11.56
N PRO A 176 -8.66 -9.31 -11.81
CA PRO A 176 -7.93 -9.99 -10.73
C PRO A 176 -7.51 -9.04 -9.59
N MET A 177 -7.23 -7.78 -9.92
CA MET A 177 -6.99 -6.73 -8.94
C MET A 177 -7.55 -5.39 -9.40
N PHE A 178 -8.03 -4.59 -8.45
CA PHE A 178 -8.32 -3.18 -8.63
C PHE A 178 -7.23 -2.32 -7.99
N SER A 179 -6.89 -1.19 -8.60
CA SER A 179 -5.95 -0.20 -8.08
C SER A 179 -6.67 1.12 -7.85
N TYR A 180 -6.44 1.69 -6.68
CA TYR A 180 -6.86 3.02 -6.28
C TYR A 180 -5.63 3.78 -5.82
N SER A 181 -5.45 5.01 -6.28
CA SER A 181 -4.28 5.81 -5.95
C SER A 181 -4.62 7.28 -5.80
N ARG A 182 -3.95 7.95 -4.87
CA ARG A 182 -4.02 9.39 -4.67
C ARG A 182 -2.62 9.94 -4.55
N SER A 183 -2.30 10.94 -5.35
CA SER A 183 -0.97 11.53 -5.43
C SER A 183 -0.98 12.94 -4.87
N LYS A 184 0.05 13.29 -4.11
CA LYS A 184 0.33 14.63 -3.61
C LYS A 184 1.70 15.06 -4.12
N GLY A 185 1.76 16.15 -4.87
CA GLY A 185 3.01 16.67 -5.41
C GLY A 185 2.81 17.34 -6.76
N LEU A 186 3.91 17.71 -7.39
CA LEU A 186 3.93 18.30 -8.71
C LEU A 186 4.64 17.31 -9.63
N PHE A 187 3.85 16.49 -10.33
CA PHE A 187 4.34 15.57 -11.33
C PHE A 187 3.50 15.73 -12.60
N ALA A 188 4.15 16.05 -13.71
CA ALA A 188 3.50 16.16 -15.01
C ALA A 188 4.21 15.23 -15.98
N GLY A 189 3.46 14.31 -16.60
CA GLY A 189 4.02 13.51 -17.67
C GLY A 189 3.31 12.21 -17.99
N LEU A 190 3.76 11.62 -19.09
CA LEU A 190 3.43 10.25 -19.52
C LEU A 190 4.65 9.38 -19.30
N THR A 191 4.49 8.31 -18.54
CA THR A 191 5.61 7.45 -18.13
C THR A 191 5.30 5.99 -18.36
N LEU A 192 6.28 5.26 -18.87
CA LEU A 192 6.31 3.81 -18.77
C LEU A 192 7.17 3.44 -17.57
N ASP A 193 6.56 2.84 -16.56
CA ASP A 193 7.27 2.46 -15.34
C ASP A 193 7.35 0.94 -15.18
N GLY A 194 8.53 0.44 -14.82
CA GLY A 194 8.70 -0.88 -14.21
C GLY A 194 8.68 -0.76 -12.69
N THR A 195 7.87 -1.59 -12.01
CA THR A 195 7.87 -1.68 -10.54
C THR A 195 8.08 -3.11 -10.09
N ILE A 196 8.87 -3.26 -9.04
CA ILE A 196 9.03 -4.52 -8.32
C ILE A 196 8.44 -4.36 -6.93
N LEU A 197 7.72 -5.38 -6.49
CA LEU A 197 7.24 -5.51 -5.12
C LEU A 197 7.93 -6.72 -4.49
N VAL A 198 8.52 -6.48 -3.32
CA VAL A 198 9.30 -7.46 -2.60
C VAL A 198 8.85 -7.52 -1.15
N GLU A 199 8.87 -8.72 -0.59
CA GLU A 199 8.70 -8.93 0.83
C GLU A 199 9.82 -8.25 1.64
N ARG A 200 9.46 -7.60 2.75
CA ARG A 200 10.41 -7.12 3.74
C ARG A 200 10.62 -8.14 4.86
N LYS A 201 11.42 -9.16 4.53
CA LYS A 201 11.77 -10.27 5.45
C LYS A 201 12.40 -9.77 6.75
N ASP A 202 13.16 -8.68 6.68
CA ASP A 202 13.74 -7.98 7.82
C ASP A 202 12.66 -7.46 8.77
N ALA A 203 11.70 -6.69 8.25
CA ALA A 203 10.63 -6.11 9.05
C ALA A 203 9.69 -7.18 9.64
N ASN A 204 9.34 -8.18 8.82
CA ASN A 204 8.52 -9.32 9.25
C ASN A 204 9.22 -10.09 10.38
N ARG A 205 10.49 -10.48 10.18
CA ARG A 205 11.25 -11.21 11.19
C ARG A 205 11.42 -10.42 12.49
N ASN A 206 11.72 -9.13 12.39
CA ASN A 206 11.91 -8.27 13.56
C ASN A 206 10.63 -8.18 14.41
N PHE A 207 9.45 -8.22 13.78
CA PHE A 207 8.17 -8.16 14.48
C PHE A 207 7.72 -9.54 15.01
N TYR A 208 7.77 -10.57 14.16
CA TYR A 208 7.29 -11.91 14.51
C TYR A 208 8.29 -12.75 15.31
N GLY A 209 9.52 -12.26 15.50
CA GLY A 209 10.57 -12.96 16.25
C GLY A 209 11.12 -14.22 15.56
N SER A 210 10.65 -14.54 14.35
CA SER A 210 11.07 -15.72 13.58
C SER A 210 11.10 -15.42 12.09
N SER A 211 11.92 -16.18 11.35
CA SER A 211 11.95 -16.09 9.89
C SER A 211 10.72 -16.78 9.32
N ILE A 212 9.69 -16.00 8.98
CA ILE A 212 8.45 -16.45 8.36
C ILE A 212 8.22 -15.70 7.05
N SER A 213 7.75 -16.39 6.01
CA SER A 213 7.53 -15.80 4.70
C SER A 213 6.21 -15.02 4.63
N SER A 214 6.11 -14.07 3.70
CA SER A 214 4.84 -13.40 3.38
C SER A 214 3.74 -14.40 3.02
N ALA A 215 4.07 -15.49 2.32
CA ALA A 215 3.09 -16.51 1.96
C ALA A 215 2.52 -17.20 3.21
N ASP A 216 3.36 -17.53 4.19
CA ASP A 216 2.94 -18.18 5.43
C ASP A 216 2.17 -17.23 6.35
N ILE A 217 2.63 -15.97 6.46
CA ILE A 217 1.92 -14.90 7.18
C ILE A 217 0.50 -14.76 6.61
N LEU A 218 0.40 -14.62 5.28
CA LEU A 218 -0.88 -14.39 4.60
C LEU A 218 -1.77 -15.63 4.57
N ALA A 219 -1.21 -16.82 4.77
CA ALA A 219 -1.94 -18.07 4.97
C ALA A 219 -2.45 -18.27 6.41
N GLY A 220 -2.16 -17.34 7.33
CA GLY A 220 -2.66 -17.39 8.71
C GLY A 220 -1.80 -18.23 9.66
N GLN A 221 -0.53 -18.49 9.34
CA GLN A 221 0.38 -19.25 10.20
C GLN A 221 0.82 -18.48 11.45
N VAL A 222 0.50 -17.19 11.53
CA VAL A 222 0.68 -16.34 12.72
C VAL A 222 -0.60 -15.56 12.98
N PRO A 223 -0.94 -15.31 14.26
CA PRO A 223 -2.13 -14.55 14.61
C PRO A 223 -2.01 -13.10 14.16
N ALA A 224 -3.14 -12.50 13.77
CA ALA A 224 -3.22 -11.07 13.50
C ALA A 224 -2.91 -10.29 14.80
N PRO A 225 -1.93 -9.36 14.78
CA PRO A 225 -1.54 -8.63 15.97
C PRO A 225 -2.51 -7.47 16.27
N GLU A 226 -2.69 -7.15 17.54
CA GLU A 226 -3.56 -6.04 17.99
C GLU A 226 -3.16 -4.68 17.40
N ILE A 227 -1.87 -4.47 17.09
CA ILE A 227 -1.39 -3.22 16.48
C ILE A 227 -2.01 -2.92 15.11
N ALA A 228 -2.61 -3.91 14.45
CA ALA A 228 -3.28 -3.80 13.17
C ALA A 228 -4.82 -3.73 13.30
N SER A 229 -5.39 -3.76 14.51
CA SER A 229 -6.86 -3.83 14.73
C SER A 229 -7.61 -2.69 14.05
N GLU A 230 -7.11 -1.46 14.19
CA GLU A 230 -7.69 -0.27 13.57
C GLU A 230 -7.81 -0.39 12.04
N MET A 231 -6.78 -0.96 11.39
CA MET A 231 -6.79 -1.20 9.95
C MET A 231 -7.92 -2.19 9.59
N TYR A 232 -8.07 -3.28 10.34
CA TYR A 232 -9.13 -4.26 10.10
C TYR A 232 -10.52 -3.66 10.31
N ASP A 233 -10.71 -2.84 11.35
CA ASP A 233 -11.98 -2.16 11.60
C ASP A 233 -12.40 -1.24 10.45
N ILE A 234 -11.43 -0.54 9.84
CA ILE A 234 -11.66 0.28 8.64
C ILE A 234 -12.08 -0.59 7.45
N ILE A 235 -11.38 -1.69 7.21
CA ILE A 235 -11.67 -2.61 6.09
C ILE A 235 -13.07 -3.23 6.24
N GLU A 236 -13.44 -3.58 7.45
CA GLU A 236 -14.74 -4.18 7.78
C GLU A 236 -15.87 -3.14 7.85
N GLY A 237 -15.54 -1.85 7.81
CA GLY A 237 -16.50 -0.76 7.93
C GLY A 237 -17.14 -0.69 9.31
N LYS A 238 -16.41 -1.13 10.34
CA LYS A 238 -16.76 -0.98 11.76
C LYS A 238 -16.47 0.43 12.28
N LEU A 239 -15.59 1.16 11.59
CA LEU A 239 -15.30 2.55 11.93
C LEU A 239 -16.43 3.45 11.42
N ASP A 240 -17.20 4.03 12.34
CA ASP A 240 -18.17 5.06 12.01
C ASP A 240 -17.45 6.39 11.74
N LEU A 241 -17.44 6.81 10.47
CA LEU A 241 -16.90 8.10 10.08
C LEU A 241 -17.80 9.27 10.54
N SER A 242 -19.03 8.98 10.99
CA SER A 242 -20.01 9.97 11.45
C SER A 242 -19.80 10.44 12.89
N GLY A 243 -18.89 9.85 13.69
CA GLY A 243 -18.85 10.11 15.13
C GLY A 243 -17.49 9.98 15.80
N SER A 244 -17.08 11.06 16.46
CA SER A 244 -16.22 11.08 17.66
C SER A 244 -14.70 10.91 17.53
N ASN A 245 -14.15 10.22 16.52
CA ASN A 245 -12.68 10.04 16.42
C ASN A 245 -11.95 11.05 15.52
N ALA A 246 -12.62 11.65 14.53
CA ALA A 246 -12.00 12.68 13.68
C ALA A 246 -11.59 13.93 14.49
N ILE A 247 -12.40 14.30 15.49
CA ILE A 247 -12.18 15.47 16.36
C ILE A 247 -10.97 15.26 17.31
N LYS A 248 -10.62 14.01 17.65
CA LYS A 248 -9.42 13.71 18.45
C LYS A 248 -8.15 13.81 17.61
N ILE A 249 -8.15 13.25 16.41
CA ILE A 249 -6.98 13.23 15.53
C ILE A 249 -6.64 14.64 15.04
N GLU A 250 -7.63 15.49 14.76
CA GLU A 250 -7.37 16.89 14.37
C GLU A 250 -6.83 17.74 15.53
N LYS A 251 -7.31 17.51 16.77
CA LYS A 251 -6.78 18.19 17.96
C LYS A 251 -5.35 17.80 18.32
N ASP A 252 -4.94 16.56 18.02
CA ASP A 252 -3.57 16.09 18.30
C ASP A 252 -2.55 16.53 17.23
N ILE A 253 -3.01 16.97 16.06
CA ILE A 253 -2.15 17.43 14.95
C ILE A 253 -1.91 18.96 14.99
N GLU A 254 -2.74 19.73 15.71
CA GLU A 254 -2.75 21.19 15.61
C GLU A 254 -1.68 21.97 16.40
N LYS A 255 -0.71 21.32 17.05
CA LYS A 255 0.41 22.05 17.69
C LYS A 255 1.78 21.51 17.30
N PRO A 256 2.46 22.14 16.33
CA PRO A 256 3.86 21.82 16.09
C PRO A 256 4.72 22.26 17.30
N PRO A 257 5.74 21.47 17.67
CA PRO A 257 6.50 21.62 18.93
C PRO A 257 7.34 22.90 19.04
N TRP A 258 7.40 23.74 18.00
CA TRP A 258 8.19 24.97 17.99
C TRP A 258 7.41 26.22 18.40
N ARG A 259 6.10 26.12 18.69
CA ARG A 259 5.25 27.29 18.98
C ARG A 259 5.16 27.73 20.45
N ASN A 260 6.05 27.21 21.31
CA ASN A 260 6.21 27.67 22.70
C ASN A 260 7.64 28.17 22.94
N ARG A 261 7.97 29.33 22.36
CA ARG A 261 8.97 30.28 22.87
C ARG A 261 8.53 31.70 22.52
#